data_AF-A0A0U5D9N6-F1
#
_entry.id   AF-A0A0U5D9N6-F1
#
_cell.length_a   1.000
_cell.length_b   1.000
_cell.length_c   1.000
_cell.angle_alpha   90.00
_cell.angle_beta   90.00
_cell.angle_gamma   90.00
#
_symmetry.space_group_name_H-M   'P 1'
#
loop_
_entity.id
_entity.type
_entity.pdbx_description
1 polymer ?
#
loop_
_entity_poly.entity_id
_entity_poly.type
_entity_poly.pdbx_seq_one_letter_code
_entity_poly.pdbx_strand_id
1 'polypeptide(L)'
;MEEQYGDIIPQNIIKLFSKLVDQRDRIIHSFQITGPGPNPRNEQLLATKVKGSGEQFIITRNYLIEFIQLNDELSDLLYVFRDQLDDN
;
A
#
# COMPACT_ATOMS: atom_id res chain seq x y z
N MET A 1 13.02 -23.29 -22.02
CA MET A 1 12.83 -21.90 -21.55
C MET A 1 12.83 -22.00 -20.04
N GLU A 2 13.74 -21.32 -19.36
CA GLU A 2 13.64 -21.15 -17.91
C GLU A 2 12.35 -20.36 -17.65
N GLU A 3 11.40 -20.93 -16.91
CA GLU A 3 10.20 -20.23 -16.48
C GLU A 3 10.62 -19.00 -15.66
N GLN A 4 10.14 -17.82 -16.03
CA GLN A 4 10.44 -16.62 -15.29
C GLN A 4 9.54 -16.60 -14.03
N TYR A 5 10.04 -16.14 -12.89
CA TYR A 5 9.24 -16.05 -11.65
C TYR A 5 7.91 -15.30 -11.83
N GLY A 6 7.79 -14.42 -12.83
CA GLY A 6 6.55 -13.74 -13.17
C GLY A 6 5.45 -14.64 -13.72
N ASP A 7 5.80 -15.80 -14.29
CA ASP A 7 4.85 -16.72 -14.92
C ASP A 7 4.14 -17.62 -13.91
N ILE A 8 4.75 -17.84 -12.73
CA ILE A 8 4.24 -18.73 -11.68
C ILE A 8 3.50 -17.99 -10.56
N ILE A 9 3.71 -16.67 -10.40
CA ILE A 9 3.10 -15.91 -9.30
C ILE A 9 1.63 -15.62 -9.64
N PRO A 10 0.68 -15.98 -8.74
CA PRO A 10 -0.72 -15.66 -8.91
C PRO A 10 -1.00 -14.16 -9.15
N GLN A 11 -1.87 -13.87 -10.11
CA GLN A 11 -2.18 -12.49 -10.51
C GLN A 11 -2.75 -11.62 -9.38
N ASN A 12 -3.44 -12.21 -8.40
CA ASN A 12 -3.94 -11.51 -7.22
C ASN A 12 -2.80 -11.02 -6.31
N ILE A 13 -1.75 -11.82 -6.12
CA ILE A 13 -0.55 -11.43 -5.36
C ILE A 13 0.13 -10.24 -6.05
N ILE A 14 0.31 -10.31 -7.37
CA ILE A 14 0.92 -9.22 -8.16
C ILE A 14 0.10 -7.93 -8.00
N LYS A 15 -1.22 -7.99 -8.18
CA LYS A 15 -2.10 -6.81 -8.06
C LYS A 15 -2.07 -6.20 -6.65
N LEU A 16 -2.13 -7.03 -5.62
CA LEU A 16 -2.09 -6.57 -4.23
C LEU A 16 -0.74 -5.94 -3.89
N PHE A 17 0.37 -6.56 -4.31
CA PHE A 17 1.71 -6.03 -4.13
C PHE A 17 1.87 -4.66 -4.83
N SER A 18 1.43 -4.53 -6.09
CA SER A 18 1.47 -3.24 -6.78
C SER A 18 0.67 -2.16 -6.04
N LYS A 19 -0.55 -2.49 -5.56
CA LYS A 19 -1.35 -1.56 -4.75
C LYS A 19 -0.60 -1.12 -3.48
N LEU A 20 0.05 -2.05 -2.78
CA LEU A 20 0.83 -1.75 -1.57
C LEU A 20 2.05 -0.89 -1.86
N VAL A 21 2.75 -1.14 -2.96
CA VAL A 21 3.88 -0.30 -3.41
C VAL A 21 3.39 1.12 -3.64
N ASP A 22 2.28 1.30 -4.35
CA ASP A 22 1.72 2.63 -4.62
C ASP A 22 1.32 3.36 -3.34
N GLN A 23 0.62 2.68 -2.41
CA GLN A 23 0.23 3.24 -1.13
C GLN A 23 1.43 3.59 -0.24
N ARG A 24 2.43 2.71 -0.16
CA ARG A 24 3.70 2.96 0.55
C ARG A 24 4.38 4.20 -0.02
N ASP A 25 4.44 4.32 -1.34
CA ASP A 25 5.04 5.46 -2.00
C ASP A 25 4.34 6.76 -1.62
N ARG A 26 3.01 6.76 -1.47
CA ARG A 26 2.26 7.92 -0.99
C ARG A 26 2.57 8.27 0.47
N ILE A 27 2.70 7.26 1.33
CA ILE A 27 3.02 7.41 2.75
C ILE A 27 4.43 7.98 2.94
N ILE A 28 5.42 7.38 2.28
CA ILE A 28 6.83 7.79 2.41
C ILE A 28 7.06 9.21 1.88
N HIS A 29 6.40 9.58 0.78
CA HIS A 29 6.51 10.92 0.20
C HIS A 29 5.46 11.91 0.75
N SER A 30 4.86 11.60 1.89
CA SER A 30 3.93 12.52 2.54
C SER A 30 4.67 13.67 3.23
N PHE A 31 3.95 14.77 3.41
CA PHE A 31 4.42 15.97 4.08
C PHE A 31 3.40 16.39 5.14
N GLN A 32 3.90 17.03 6.20
CA GLN A 32 3.06 17.50 7.29
C GLN A 32 2.29 18.76 6.90
N ILE A 33 1.03 18.82 7.28
CA ILE A 33 0.17 20.01 7.19
C ILE A 33 -0.48 20.27 8.55
N THR A 34 -0.81 21.52 8.82
CA THR A 34 -1.75 21.86 9.91
C THR A 34 -3.15 21.59 9.40
N GLY A 35 -3.93 20.77 10.11
CA GLY A 35 -5.30 20.46 9.69
C GLY A 35 -6.17 21.72 9.54
N PRO A 36 -7.10 21.76 8.56
CA PRO A 36 -7.97 22.91 8.38
C PRO A 36 -8.87 23.13 9.61
N GLY A 37 -9.14 24.40 9.95
CA GLY A 37 -10.20 24.71 10.92
C GLY A 37 -11.53 24.15 10.41
N PRO A 38 -12.34 23.44 11.23
CA PRO A 38 -12.51 23.56 12.68
C PRO A 38 -11.98 22.35 13.46
N ASN A 39 -10.81 21.80 13.09
CA ASN A 39 -10.19 20.75 13.90
C ASN A 39 -9.80 21.34 15.27
N PRO A 40 -10.47 20.97 16.40
CA PRO A 40 -10.41 21.70 17.67
C PRO A 40 -9.03 21.71 18.35
N ARG A 41 -8.00 21.10 17.74
CA ARG A 41 -6.65 20.98 18.32
C ARG A 41 -5.49 21.35 17.36
N ASN A 42 -5.76 21.90 16.17
CA ASN A 42 -4.70 22.17 15.17
C ASN A 42 -3.77 20.97 14.95
N GLU A 43 -4.34 19.77 14.84
CA GLU A 43 -3.55 18.54 14.75
C GLU A 43 -2.67 18.56 13.49
N GLN A 44 -1.43 18.08 13.62
CA GLN A 44 -0.58 17.83 12.47
C GLN A 44 -1.11 16.61 11.72
N LEU A 45 -1.40 16.79 10.45
CA LEU A 45 -1.86 15.73 9.54
C LEU A 45 -0.79 15.47 8.49
N LEU A 46 -0.85 14.29 7.87
CA LEU A 46 -0.05 13.97 6.70
C LEU A 46 -0.87 14.20 5.44
N ALA A 47 -0.30 14.87 4.45
CA ALA A 47 -0.85 14.98 3.11
C ALA A 47 0.17 14.47 2.09
N THR A 48 -0.31 14.05 0.93
CA THR A 48 0.54 13.55 -0.14
C THR A 48 0.03 14.04 -1.48
N LYS A 49 0.92 14.01 -2.49
CA LYS A 49 0.61 14.41 -3.85
C LYS A 49 0.82 13.23 -4.79
N VAL A 50 -0.14 12.97 -5.67
CA VAL A 50 -0.01 11.97 -6.71
C VAL A 50 0.87 12.54 -7.84
N LYS A 51 1.96 11.82 -8.14
CA LYS A 51 2.91 12.23 -9.17
C LYS A 51 2.21 12.19 -10.54
N GLY A 52 2.35 13.26 -11.32
CA GLY A 52 1.80 13.36 -12.68
C GLY A 52 0.35 13.85 -12.78
N SER A 53 -0.53 13.57 -11.80
CA SER A 53 -1.91 14.08 -11.83
C SER A 53 -2.08 15.45 -11.18
N GLY A 54 -1.21 15.79 -10.22
CA GLY A 54 -1.34 17.02 -9.44
C GLY A 54 -2.32 16.93 -8.26
N GLU A 55 -3.05 15.82 -8.16
CA GLU A 55 -4.00 15.53 -7.09
C GLU A 55 -3.30 15.45 -5.72
N GLN A 56 -3.93 16.03 -4.70
CA GLN A 56 -3.45 15.99 -3.32
C GLN A 56 -4.56 15.50 -2.40
N PHE A 57 -4.19 14.67 -1.42
CA PHE A 57 -5.13 14.18 -0.42
C PHE A 57 -4.45 14.01 0.94
N ILE A 58 -5.27 14.00 1.99
CA ILE A 58 -4.84 13.78 3.37
C ILE A 58 -4.73 12.27 3.61
N ILE A 59 -3.58 11.82 4.10
CA ILE A 59 -3.42 10.46 4.63
C ILE A 59 -4.12 10.42 5.98
N THR A 60 -5.27 9.76 5.99
CA THR A 60 -6.06 9.57 7.20
C THR A 60 -5.55 8.36 7.99
N ARG A 61 -5.97 8.25 9.25
CA ARG A 61 -5.75 7.04 10.04
C ARG A 61 -6.29 5.79 9.34
N ASN A 62 -7.46 5.90 8.70
CA ASN A 62 -8.08 4.78 7.99
C ASN A 62 -7.21 4.33 6.80
N TYR A 63 -6.59 5.26 6.07
CA TYR A 63 -5.67 4.94 4.99
C TYR A 63 -4.47 4.11 5.49
N LEU A 64 -3.91 4.46 6.65
CA LEU A 64 -2.79 3.71 7.26
C LEU A 64 -3.23 2.34 7.76
N ILE A 65 -4.43 2.23 8.36
CA ILE A 65 -4.99 0.95 8.80
C ILE A 65 -5.23 0.04 7.60
N GLU A 66 -5.81 0.55 6.51
CA GLU A 66 -6.02 -0.20 5.27
C GLU A 66 -4.69 -0.73 4.73
N PHE A 67 -3.65 0.10 4.68
CA PHE A 67 -2.31 -0.33 4.24
C PHE A 67 -1.77 -1.51 5.07
N ILE A 68 -1.92 -1.45 6.41
CA ILE A 68 -1.48 -2.54 7.30
C ILE A 68 -2.28 -3.82 7.02
N GLN A 69 -3.61 -3.71 6.88
CA GLN A 69 -4.48 -4.86 6.61
C GLN A 69 -4.18 -5.53 5.27
N LEU A 70 -3.96 -4.73 4.22
CA LEU A 70 -3.57 -5.25 2.91
C LEU A 70 -2.20 -5.91 2.92
N ASN A 71 -1.28 -5.40 3.75
CA ASN A 71 0.04 -6.00 3.91
C ASN A 71 -0.02 -7.35 4.65
N ASP A 72 -0.92 -7.47 5.63
CA ASP A 72 -1.22 -8.73 6.32
C ASP A 72 -1.81 -9.76 5.34
N GLU A 73 -2.80 -9.35 4.55
CA GLU A 73 -3.40 -10.18 3.49
C GLU A 73 -2.35 -10.65 2.47
N LEU A 74 -1.44 -9.76 2.04
CA LEU A 74 -0.36 -10.15 1.15
C LEU A 74 0.55 -11.19 1.80
N SER A 75 0.87 -11.02 3.08
CA SER A 75 1.70 -11.97 3.82
C SER A 75 1.06 -13.36 3.84
N ASP A 76 -0.24 -13.44 4.12
CA ASP A 76 -0.99 -14.71 4.11
C ASP A 76 -0.97 -15.37 2.72
N LEU A 77 -1.23 -14.61 1.66
CA LEU A 77 -1.19 -15.12 0.30
C LEU A 77 0.20 -15.64 -0.10
N LEU A 78 1.26 -14.97 0.32
CA LEU A 78 2.63 -15.41 0.06
C LEU A 78 2.99 -16.69 0.84
N TYR A 79 2.49 -16.84 2.07
CA TYR A 79 2.65 -18.08 2.84
C TYR A 79 1.97 -19.26 2.14
N VAL A 80 0.72 -19.09 1.72
CA VAL A 80 -0.01 -20.13 0.98
C VAL A 80 0.68 -20.48 -0.34
N PHE A 81 1.14 -19.47 -1.08
CA PHE A 81 1.84 -19.70 -2.35
C PHE A 81 3.16 -20.45 -2.14
N ARG A 82 3.92 -20.12 -1.09
CA ARG A 82 5.14 -20.87 -0.74
C ARG A 82 4.83 -22.34 -0.47
N ASP A 83 3.83 -22.62 0.36
CA ASP A 83 3.48 -24.01 0.72
C ASP A 83 3.06 -24.82 -0.53
N GLN A 84 2.38 -24.19 -1.49
CA GLN A 84 2.03 -24.81 -2.79
C GLN A 84 3.25 -25.13 -3.67
N LEU A 85 4.35 -24.38 -3.54
CA LEU A 85 5.58 -24.66 -4.28
C LEU A 85 6.36 -25.83 -3.66
N ASP A 86 6.31 -25.98 -2.34
CA ASP A 86 6.99 -27.05 -1.61
C ASP A 86 6.28 -28.42 -1.76
N ASP A 87 4.97 -28.42 -2.07
CA ASP A 87 4.14 -29.62 -2.28
C ASP A 87 4.22 -30.21 -3.72
N ASN A 88 4.92 -29.55 -4.66
CA ASN A 88 5.10 -29.99 -6.06
C ASN A 88 6.50 -30.55 -6.33
#